data_AF-A0AB34G2Z6-F1
#
_entry.id   AF-A0AB34G2Z6-F1
#
_cell.length_a   1.000
_cell.length_b   1.000
_cell.length_c   1.000
_cell.angle_alpha   90.00
_cell.angle_beta   90.00
_cell.angle_gamma   90.00
#
_symmetry.space_group_name_H-M   'P 1'
#
loop_
_entity.id
_entity.type
_entity.pdbx_description
1 polymer ?
#
loop_
_entity_poly.entity_id
_entity_poly.type
_entity_poly.pdbx_seq_one_letter_code
_entity_poly.pdbx_strand_id
1 'polypeptide(L)'
;MAVADLLRALRTPYPDHGSGFWGKQTSTLNFCEEDYALSFYCAELCNESHAGVFLLAHVGYIVVGLGSILFHATLKYPMQLVDELSMIYTTCLMMYASFSYSRSRSFSTLLGAYYHITKDPVFHQVAYAALTATVVLRSMWVMEMQVRPVLQGRGEEQSRRQMRTMWVLVATGLTVFVAGFAIWNLDNIFCNQLRRWRRRMGLPWAVLLEGHAWWHLMTGLVAKKSNASSLAIMSIPNEALHKLAREIEAQAAVAQQQIGLARTQMTSKQREQRLVRLTLSELAGLPDDAVVYEGVGKMFSSVPLPNLRHKLEGQTKDLESDVNKLNQRLLYLETTHKNSREHIEQMLRGR
;
A
#
# COMPACT_ATOMS: atom_id res chain seq x y z
N MET A 1 -2.53 -42.67 18.48
CA MET A 1 -3.87 -42.52 17.86
C MET A 1 -4.48 -41.15 18.15
N ALA A 2 -4.50 -40.67 19.41
CA ALA A 2 -5.08 -39.36 19.77
C ALA A 2 -4.57 -38.14 18.98
N VAL A 3 -3.25 -38.02 18.72
CA VAL A 3 -2.69 -36.84 18.03
C VAL A 3 -3.09 -36.78 16.56
N ALA A 4 -3.15 -37.92 15.86
CA ALA A 4 -3.54 -37.96 14.45
C ALA A 4 -5.01 -37.60 14.25
N ASP A 5 -5.88 -38.05 15.17
CA ASP A 5 -7.30 -37.70 15.14
C ASP A 5 -7.53 -36.24 15.55
N LEU A 6 -6.73 -35.70 16.49
CA LEU A 6 -6.74 -34.28 16.83
C LEU A 6 -6.29 -33.41 15.64
N LEU A 7 -5.23 -33.82 14.94
CA LEU A 7 -4.72 -33.12 13.76
C LEU A 7 -5.70 -33.19 12.58
N ARG A 8 -6.43 -34.30 12.41
CA ARG A 8 -7.53 -34.37 11.44
C ARG A 8 -8.71 -33.48 11.85
N ALA A 9 -9.05 -33.42 13.14
CA ALA A 9 -10.13 -32.55 13.63
C ALA A 9 -9.79 -31.06 13.50
N LEU A 10 -8.50 -30.71 13.57
CA LEU A 10 -8.00 -29.34 13.36
C LEU A 10 -7.77 -29.00 11.88
N ARG A 11 -7.88 -29.97 10.97
CA ARG A 11 -7.69 -29.75 9.53
C ARG A 11 -9.01 -29.34 8.90
N THR A 12 -9.16 -28.06 8.62
CA THR A 12 -10.17 -27.58 7.68
C THR A 12 -9.71 -27.83 6.25
N PRO A 13 -10.59 -28.24 5.32
CA PRO A 13 -10.26 -28.31 3.90
C PRO A 13 -9.73 -26.96 3.42
N TYR A 14 -8.64 -26.98 2.64
CA TYR A 14 -8.16 -25.76 2.02
C TYR A 14 -9.18 -25.36 0.94
N PRO A 15 -9.70 -24.12 0.96
CA PRO A 15 -10.70 -23.70 -0.01
C PRO A 15 -10.09 -23.58 -1.41
N ASP A 16 -10.86 -24.01 -2.43
CA ASP A 16 -10.49 -23.86 -3.84
C ASP A 16 -10.59 -22.39 -4.30
N HIS A 17 -10.04 -22.10 -5.48
CA HIS A 17 -10.12 -20.77 -6.12
C HIS A 17 -11.54 -20.19 -6.09
N GLY A 18 -11.65 -18.94 -5.63
CA GLY A 18 -12.91 -18.21 -5.51
C GLY A 18 -13.10 -17.17 -6.61
N SER A 19 -14.36 -16.85 -6.93
CA SER A 19 -14.64 -15.63 -7.71
C SER A 19 -14.38 -14.41 -6.84
N GLY A 20 -13.35 -13.64 -7.15
CA GLY A 20 -12.97 -12.46 -6.38
C GLY A 20 -13.71 -11.19 -6.74
N PHE A 21 -13.65 -10.23 -5.83
CA PHE A 21 -14.25 -8.91 -5.99
C PHE A 21 -13.79 -8.15 -7.25
N TRP A 22 -12.54 -8.33 -7.67
CA TRP A 22 -11.94 -7.62 -8.81
C TRP A 22 -12.27 -8.24 -10.18
N GLY A 23 -13.13 -9.27 -10.21
CA GLY A 23 -13.52 -9.94 -11.44
C GLY A 23 -12.50 -10.99 -11.88
N LYS A 24 -12.52 -11.31 -13.18
CA LYS A 24 -11.64 -12.35 -13.74
C LYS A 24 -10.22 -11.85 -13.87
N GLN A 25 -9.26 -12.74 -13.61
CA GLN A 25 -7.84 -12.49 -13.81
C GLN A 25 -7.55 -12.14 -15.27
N THR A 26 -6.80 -11.05 -15.47
CA THR A 26 -6.29 -10.63 -16.79
C THR A 26 -4.76 -10.56 -16.83
N SER A 27 -4.08 -10.95 -15.75
CA SER A 27 -2.61 -11.00 -15.72
C SER A 27 -2.09 -12.18 -16.53
N THR A 28 -0.88 -12.04 -17.07
CA THR A 28 -0.21 -13.09 -17.85
C THR A 28 0.43 -14.17 -16.99
N LEU A 29 0.47 -13.97 -15.66
CA LEU A 29 1.09 -14.85 -14.67
C LEU A 29 0.16 -14.95 -13.45
N ASN A 30 0.09 -16.16 -12.87
CA ASN A 30 -0.52 -16.48 -11.57
C ASN A 30 0.49 -17.26 -10.73
N PHE A 31 0.55 -17.01 -9.43
CA PHE A 31 1.36 -17.81 -8.53
C PHE A 31 0.59 -19.06 -8.08
N CYS A 32 1.20 -19.85 -7.17
CA CYS A 32 0.69 -21.15 -6.77
C CYS A 32 -0.40 -21.08 -5.67
N GLU A 33 -0.58 -19.93 -5.04
CA GLU A 33 -1.61 -19.77 -4.00
C GLU A 33 -3.00 -19.64 -4.66
N GLU A 34 -4.03 -20.22 -4.05
CA GLU A 34 -5.37 -20.15 -4.62
C GLU A 34 -5.99 -18.76 -4.50
N ASP A 35 -6.45 -18.24 -5.63
CA ASP A 35 -7.05 -16.92 -5.74
C ASP A 35 -8.30 -16.80 -4.87
N TYR A 36 -8.32 -15.77 -4.01
CA TYR A 36 -9.45 -15.43 -3.13
C TYR A 36 -9.87 -16.54 -2.15
N ALA A 37 -9.03 -17.55 -1.94
CA ALA A 37 -9.33 -18.69 -1.08
C ALA A 37 -9.55 -18.27 0.39
N LEU A 38 -8.75 -17.32 0.87
CA LEU A 38 -8.82 -16.81 2.25
C LEU A 38 -9.62 -15.52 2.39
N SER A 39 -9.82 -14.77 1.30
CA SER A 39 -10.51 -13.48 1.31
C SER A 39 -11.17 -13.21 -0.05
N PHE A 40 -12.41 -12.73 -0.04
CA PHE A 40 -13.12 -12.32 -1.26
C PHE A 40 -12.50 -11.08 -1.93
N TYR A 41 -11.67 -10.32 -1.21
CA TYR A 41 -11.17 -9.02 -1.67
C TYR A 41 -9.75 -9.05 -2.22
N CYS A 42 -8.93 -10.03 -1.82
CA CYS A 42 -7.52 -10.14 -2.21
C CYS A 42 -7.25 -11.54 -2.72
N ALA A 43 -6.70 -11.64 -3.93
CA ALA A 43 -6.12 -12.88 -4.44
C ALA A 43 -4.77 -13.14 -3.75
N GLU A 44 -4.39 -14.41 -3.59
CA GLU A 44 -3.05 -14.81 -3.11
C GLU A 44 -2.59 -14.10 -1.81
N LEU A 45 -3.44 -14.14 -0.78
CA LEU A 45 -3.28 -13.36 0.44
C LEU A 45 -1.98 -13.68 1.23
N CYS A 46 -1.50 -14.93 1.19
CA CYS A 46 -0.27 -15.32 1.86
C CYS A 46 1.00 -14.87 1.12
N ASN A 47 0.92 -14.62 -0.20
CA ASN A 47 2.04 -14.11 -1.00
C ASN A 47 2.22 -12.59 -0.92
N GLU A 48 1.25 -11.82 -0.40
CA GLU A 48 1.38 -10.37 -0.23
C GLU A 48 2.31 -9.99 0.93
N SER A 49 3.30 -9.12 0.69
CA SER A 49 4.24 -8.63 1.72
C SER A 49 3.57 -7.81 2.85
N HIS A 50 2.32 -7.36 2.65
CA HIS A 50 1.50 -6.70 3.66
C HIS A 50 0.79 -7.70 4.60
N ALA A 51 0.84 -9.01 4.31
CA ALA A 51 0.11 -10.07 5.02
C ALA A 51 0.62 -10.34 6.44
N GLY A 52 1.88 -10.03 6.78
CA GLY A 52 2.45 -10.37 8.08
C GLY A 52 1.73 -9.71 9.26
N VAL A 53 1.37 -8.42 9.15
CA VAL A 53 0.64 -7.69 10.20
C VAL A 53 -0.80 -8.22 10.33
N PHE A 54 -1.44 -8.59 9.22
CA PHE A 54 -2.80 -9.14 9.24
C PHE A 54 -2.84 -10.57 9.75
N LEU A 55 -1.87 -11.41 9.37
CA LEU A 55 -1.72 -12.75 9.93
C LEU A 55 -1.51 -12.66 11.44
N LEU A 56 -0.67 -11.73 11.88
CA LEU A 56 -0.44 -11.47 13.30
C LEU A 56 -1.71 -10.94 14.01
N ALA A 57 -2.55 -10.15 13.33
CA ALA A 57 -3.86 -9.73 13.85
C ALA A 57 -4.83 -10.91 14.02
N HIS A 58 -4.87 -11.83 13.05
CA HIS A 58 -5.70 -13.03 13.13
C HIS A 58 -5.23 -13.97 14.24
N VAL A 59 -3.93 -14.18 14.37
CA VAL A 59 -3.33 -14.93 15.49
C VAL A 59 -3.68 -14.23 16.81
N GLY A 60 -3.60 -12.90 16.88
CA GLY A 60 -4.02 -12.12 18.05
C GLY A 60 -5.46 -12.42 18.49
N TYR A 61 -6.42 -12.42 17.56
CA TYR A 61 -7.81 -12.75 17.87
C TYR A 61 -8.02 -14.20 18.32
N ILE A 62 -7.27 -15.15 17.77
CA ILE A 62 -7.29 -16.54 18.22
C ILE A 62 -6.79 -16.63 19.67
N VAL A 63 -5.73 -15.89 20.00
CA VAL A 63 -5.19 -15.84 21.37
C VAL A 63 -6.20 -15.21 22.33
N VAL A 64 -6.93 -14.17 21.93
CA VAL A 64 -8.03 -13.58 22.73
C VAL A 64 -9.10 -14.65 23.01
N GLY A 65 -9.57 -15.35 21.98
CA GLY A 65 -10.60 -16.39 22.14
C GLY A 65 -10.16 -17.54 23.04
N LEU A 66 -8.94 -18.05 22.84
CA LEU A 66 -8.38 -19.13 23.67
C LEU A 66 -8.12 -18.67 25.11
N GLY A 67 -7.61 -17.45 25.29
CA GLY A 67 -7.40 -16.82 26.60
C GLY A 67 -8.70 -16.72 27.38
N SER A 68 -9.76 -16.23 26.74
CA SER A 68 -11.07 -16.11 27.36
C SER A 68 -11.68 -17.46 27.75
N ILE A 69 -11.56 -18.47 26.88
CA ILE A 69 -11.99 -19.84 27.20
C ILE A 69 -11.24 -20.38 28.42
N LEU A 70 -9.91 -20.23 28.46
CA LEU A 70 -9.08 -20.71 29.56
C LEU A 70 -9.34 -19.95 30.87
N PHE A 71 -9.59 -18.65 30.80
CA PHE A 71 -9.99 -17.86 31.95
C PHE A 71 -11.35 -18.31 32.48
N HIS A 72 -12.37 -18.44 31.63
CA HIS A 72 -13.69 -18.88 32.07
C HIS A 72 -13.73 -20.34 32.54
N ALA A 73 -12.82 -21.19 32.03
CA ALA A 73 -12.67 -22.56 32.50
C ALA A 73 -11.96 -22.67 33.86
N THR A 74 -11.05 -21.75 34.19
CA THR A 74 -10.16 -21.88 35.36
C THR A 74 -10.36 -20.84 36.45
N LEU A 75 -10.86 -19.65 36.11
CA LEU A 75 -10.98 -18.44 36.94
C LEU A 75 -9.66 -18.06 37.65
N LYS A 76 -8.51 -18.43 37.07
CA LYS A 76 -7.19 -18.14 37.64
C LYS A 76 -6.64 -16.83 37.10
N TYR A 77 -6.04 -16.04 37.99
CA TYR A 77 -5.43 -14.74 37.66
C TYR A 77 -4.44 -14.78 36.47
N PRO A 78 -3.56 -15.79 36.30
CA PRO A 78 -2.71 -15.86 35.11
C PRO A 78 -3.50 -15.98 33.80
N MET A 79 -4.63 -16.70 33.79
CA MET A 79 -5.47 -16.84 32.61
C MET A 79 -6.33 -15.59 32.38
N GLN A 80 -6.74 -14.90 33.45
CA GLN A 80 -7.35 -13.57 33.36
C GLN A 80 -6.42 -12.59 32.65
N LEU A 81 -5.14 -12.61 32.99
CA LEU A 81 -4.14 -11.75 32.36
C LEU A 81 -3.98 -12.06 30.86
N VAL A 82 -4.02 -13.35 30.48
CA VAL A 82 -3.98 -13.75 29.06
C VAL A 82 -5.22 -13.26 28.31
N ASP A 83 -6.41 -13.34 28.90
CA ASP A 83 -7.65 -12.82 28.34
C ASP A 83 -7.59 -11.29 28.15
N GLU A 84 -7.35 -10.55 29.23
CA GLU A 84 -7.37 -9.08 29.23
C GLU A 84 -6.22 -8.45 28.44
N LEU A 85 -4.97 -8.93 28.58
CA LEU A 85 -3.83 -8.33 27.88
C LEU A 85 -3.84 -8.63 26.39
N SER A 86 -4.27 -9.82 25.97
CA SER A 86 -4.31 -10.16 24.54
C SER A 86 -5.30 -9.27 23.78
N MET A 87 -6.40 -8.83 24.42
CA MET A 87 -7.32 -7.85 23.85
C MET A 87 -6.65 -6.50 23.60
N ILE A 88 -5.86 -6.00 24.57
CA ILE A 88 -5.11 -4.75 24.42
C ILE A 88 -4.05 -4.88 23.33
N TYR A 89 -3.25 -5.94 23.35
CA TYR A 89 -2.17 -6.13 22.38
C TYR A 89 -2.70 -6.28 20.95
N THR A 90 -3.80 -7.01 20.75
CA THR A 90 -4.43 -7.15 19.43
C THR A 90 -4.98 -5.80 18.93
N THR A 91 -5.56 -4.99 19.83
CA THR A 91 -6.05 -3.64 19.48
C THR A 91 -4.90 -2.68 19.17
N CYS A 92 -3.81 -2.75 19.93
CA CYS A 92 -2.58 -2.01 19.66
C CYS A 92 -1.92 -2.43 18.34
N LEU A 93 -2.02 -3.70 17.96
CA LEU A 93 -1.56 -4.20 16.68
C LEU A 93 -2.40 -3.63 15.52
N MET A 94 -3.74 -3.58 15.68
CA MET A 94 -4.62 -2.91 14.70
C MET A 94 -4.39 -1.41 14.64
N MET A 95 -4.10 -0.77 15.77
CA MET A 95 -3.64 0.62 15.80
C MET A 95 -2.34 0.76 15.01
N TYR A 96 -1.35 -0.09 15.26
CA TYR A 96 -0.10 -0.09 14.51
C TYR A 96 -0.36 -0.27 13.00
N ALA A 97 -1.24 -1.17 12.60
CA ALA A 97 -1.64 -1.35 11.20
C ALA A 97 -2.32 -0.10 10.62
N SER A 98 -3.23 0.53 11.37
CA SER A 98 -4.01 1.70 10.95
C SER A 98 -3.22 3.03 10.99
N PHE A 99 -2.17 3.08 11.82
CA PHE A 99 -1.31 4.24 12.06
C PHE A 99 0.12 4.01 11.57
N SER A 100 0.39 3.01 10.71
CA SER A 100 1.72 2.80 10.12
C SER A 100 2.06 3.91 9.11
N TYR A 101 2.35 5.08 9.67
CA TYR A 101 3.37 6.06 9.31
C TYR A 101 3.79 6.76 10.62
N SER A 102 4.95 6.33 11.14
CA SER A 102 5.73 6.95 12.24
C SER A 102 5.05 7.14 13.62
N ARG A 103 5.25 6.20 14.56
CA ARG A 103 5.24 6.53 16.00
C ARG A 103 6.26 5.70 16.82
N SER A 104 6.72 6.31 17.93
CA SER A 104 7.84 5.88 18.78
C SER A 104 7.54 4.63 19.61
N ARG A 105 8.51 3.68 19.64
CA ARG A 105 8.49 2.43 20.43
C ARG A 105 8.40 2.66 21.96
N SER A 106 8.77 3.86 22.46
CA SER A 106 8.80 4.18 23.90
C SER A 106 7.42 4.24 24.56
N PHE A 107 6.38 4.62 23.81
CA PHE A 107 5.02 4.75 24.36
C PHE A 107 4.39 3.39 24.67
N SER A 108 4.63 2.39 23.80
CA SER A 108 4.07 1.05 23.93
C SER A 108 4.67 0.29 25.13
N THR A 109 5.97 0.46 25.38
CA THR A 109 6.66 -0.18 26.51
C THR A 109 6.26 0.44 27.85
N LEU A 110 6.08 1.76 27.91
CA LEU A 110 5.60 2.47 29.11
C LEU A 110 4.17 2.08 29.48
N LEU A 111 3.28 1.95 28.50
CA LEU A 111 1.89 1.53 28.73
C LEU A 111 1.81 0.09 29.25
N GLY A 112 2.62 -0.81 28.69
CA GLY A 112 2.71 -2.20 29.16
C GLY A 112 3.24 -2.33 30.58
N ALA A 113 4.25 -1.54 30.96
CA ALA A 113 4.78 -1.52 32.32
C ALA A 113 3.76 -1.00 33.34
N TYR A 114 3.00 0.04 32.99
CA TYR A 114 1.95 0.59 33.85
C TYR A 114 0.79 -0.39 34.11
N TYR A 115 0.41 -1.18 33.09
CA TYR A 115 -0.59 -2.25 33.21
C TYR A 115 -0.19 -3.35 34.20
N HIS A 116 1.10 -3.70 34.25
CA HIS A 116 1.57 -4.77 35.12
C HIS A 116 1.55 -4.36 36.60
N ILE A 117 1.70 -3.07 36.86
CA ILE A 117 1.68 -2.46 38.20
C ILE A 117 0.24 -2.21 38.66
N THR A 118 -0.60 -1.66 37.78
CA THR A 118 -1.99 -1.28 38.09
C THR A 118 -2.93 -2.44 37.73
N LYS A 119 -3.16 -3.36 38.68
CA LYS A 119 -4.04 -4.55 38.54
C LYS A 119 -5.54 -4.22 38.59
N ASP A 120 -5.92 -3.03 38.13
CA ASP A 120 -7.29 -2.52 38.23
C ASP A 120 -8.09 -2.86 36.96
N PRO A 121 -9.19 -3.64 37.06
CA PRO A 121 -10.03 -3.97 35.91
C PRO A 121 -10.75 -2.75 35.31
N VAL A 122 -10.99 -1.68 36.09
CA VAL A 122 -11.63 -0.46 35.59
C VAL A 122 -10.67 0.28 34.65
N PHE A 123 -9.40 0.37 35.03
CA PHE A 123 -8.36 0.90 34.16
C PHE A 123 -8.30 0.14 32.82
N HIS A 124 -8.40 -1.19 32.87
CA HIS A 124 -8.41 -2.00 31.65
C HIS A 124 -9.56 -1.65 30.70
N GLN A 125 -10.79 -1.56 31.24
CA GLN A 125 -11.98 -1.24 30.46
C GLN A 125 -11.89 0.14 29.81
N VAL A 126 -11.43 1.15 30.55
CA VAL A 126 -11.28 2.52 30.02
C VAL A 126 -10.21 2.58 28.93
N ALA A 127 -9.07 1.92 29.14
CA ALA A 127 -7.99 1.88 28.15
C ALA A 127 -8.44 1.15 26.86
N TYR A 128 -9.11 0.00 26.98
CA TYR A 128 -9.63 -0.74 25.84
C TYR A 128 -10.69 0.07 25.06
N ALA A 129 -11.61 0.75 25.77
CA ALA A 129 -12.62 1.60 25.15
C ALA A 129 -11.99 2.77 24.38
N ALA A 130 -11.01 3.46 24.97
CA ALA A 130 -10.30 4.58 24.32
C ALA A 130 -9.52 4.14 23.08
N LEU A 131 -8.82 3.00 23.15
CA LEU A 131 -8.11 2.43 22.01
C LEU A 131 -9.08 2.03 20.88
N THR A 132 -10.17 1.34 21.22
CA THR A 132 -11.17 0.89 20.25
C THR A 132 -11.85 2.08 19.58
N ALA A 133 -12.21 3.13 20.33
CA ALA A 133 -12.78 4.35 19.78
C ALA A 133 -11.81 5.05 18.81
N THR A 134 -10.52 5.10 19.18
CA THR A 134 -9.48 5.69 18.33
C THR A 134 -9.36 4.94 17.00
N VAL A 135 -9.35 3.60 17.02
CA VAL A 135 -9.31 2.77 15.80
C VAL A 135 -10.54 3.02 14.94
N VAL A 136 -11.74 2.96 15.52
CA VAL A 136 -13.00 3.14 14.77
C VAL A 136 -13.07 4.52 14.11
N LEU A 137 -12.77 5.58 14.86
CA LEU A 137 -12.76 6.95 14.33
C LEU A 137 -11.70 7.12 13.24
N ARG A 138 -10.52 6.51 13.42
CA ARG A 138 -9.47 6.52 12.42
C ARG A 138 -9.89 5.79 11.15
N SER A 139 -10.51 4.62 11.25
CA SER A 139 -11.02 3.85 10.12
C SER A 139 -12.08 4.63 9.35
N MET A 140 -12.99 5.32 10.05
CA MET A 140 -13.98 6.21 9.42
C MET A 140 -13.30 7.37 8.67
N TRP A 141 -12.28 8.00 9.27
CA TRP A 141 -11.53 9.07 8.63
C TRP A 141 -10.79 8.59 7.39
N VAL A 142 -10.13 7.42 7.43
CA VAL A 142 -9.41 6.85 6.27
C VAL A 142 -10.38 6.53 5.15
N MET A 143 -11.52 5.92 5.48
CA MET A 143 -12.57 5.61 4.51
C MET A 143 -13.08 6.89 3.80
N GLU A 144 -13.30 7.97 4.53
CA GLU A 144 -13.84 9.21 3.97
C GLU A 144 -12.79 10.07 3.25
N MET A 145 -11.58 10.18 3.80
CA MET A 145 -10.54 11.09 3.27
C MET A 145 -9.63 10.42 2.24
N GLN A 146 -9.38 9.12 2.34
CA GLN A 146 -8.46 8.42 1.44
C GLN A 146 -9.20 7.53 0.44
N VAL A 147 -10.19 6.77 0.89
CA VAL A 147 -10.86 5.77 0.02
C VAL A 147 -11.91 6.43 -0.89
N ARG A 148 -12.76 7.33 -0.37
CA ARG A 148 -13.78 8.01 -1.18
C ARG A 148 -13.25 8.67 -2.47
N PRO A 149 -12.20 9.51 -2.45
CA PRO A 149 -11.73 10.17 -3.67
C PRO A 149 -11.17 9.16 -4.69
N VAL A 150 -10.50 8.10 -4.22
CA VAL A 150 -9.98 7.04 -5.09
C VAL A 150 -11.12 6.28 -5.77
N LEU A 151 -12.19 5.98 -5.03
CA LEU A 151 -13.36 5.27 -5.58
C LEU A 151 -14.14 6.13 -6.57
N GLN A 152 -14.28 7.44 -6.32
CA GLN A 152 -14.93 8.36 -7.26
C GLN A 152 -14.22 8.37 -8.62
N GLY A 153 -12.89 8.22 -8.66
CA GLY A 153 -12.11 8.13 -9.90
C GLY A 153 -12.35 6.86 -10.73
N ARG A 154 -12.96 5.81 -10.16
CA ARG A 154 -13.24 4.53 -10.83
C ARG A 154 -14.68 4.39 -11.36
N GLY A 155 -15.56 5.34 -11.05
CA GLY A 155 -16.95 5.38 -11.52
C GLY A 155 -17.96 5.67 -10.40
N GLU A 156 -18.92 6.58 -10.65
CA GLU A 156 -19.85 7.08 -9.62
C GLU A 156 -20.75 5.98 -9.01
N GLU A 157 -21.28 5.08 -9.84
CA GLU A 157 -22.24 4.06 -9.40
C GLU A 157 -21.56 2.97 -8.57
N GLN A 158 -20.37 2.51 -9.00
CA GLN A 158 -19.56 1.55 -8.28
C GLN A 158 -19.05 2.13 -6.95
N SER A 159 -18.57 3.38 -6.96
CA SER A 159 -18.15 4.10 -5.75
C SER A 159 -19.28 4.20 -4.73
N ARG A 160 -20.49 4.58 -5.16
CA ARG A 160 -21.66 4.70 -4.28
C ARG A 160 -22.04 3.35 -3.66
N ARG A 161 -22.03 2.27 -4.45
CA ARG A 161 -22.36 0.92 -3.96
C ARG A 161 -21.33 0.41 -2.94
N GLN A 162 -20.05 0.61 -3.21
CA GLN A 162 -18.96 0.21 -2.31
C GLN A 162 -18.97 1.02 -1.01
N MET A 163 -19.08 2.34 -1.10
CA MET A 163 -19.16 3.22 0.07
C MET A 163 -20.38 2.88 0.94
N ARG A 164 -21.54 2.62 0.33
CA ARG A 164 -22.74 2.17 1.07
C ARG A 164 -22.48 0.85 1.80
N THR A 165 -21.79 -0.10 1.17
CA THR A 165 -21.46 -1.39 1.79
C THR A 165 -20.53 -1.19 2.99
N MET A 166 -19.50 -0.35 2.86
CA MET A 166 -18.55 -0.05 3.94
C MET A 166 -19.24 0.63 5.12
N TRP A 167 -20.10 1.62 4.88
CA TRP A 167 -20.88 2.28 5.94
C TRP A 167 -21.87 1.33 6.63
N VAL A 168 -22.50 0.42 5.88
CA VAL A 168 -23.35 -0.62 6.48
C VAL A 168 -22.54 -1.56 7.37
N LEU A 169 -21.33 -1.96 6.96
CA LEU A 169 -20.44 -2.77 7.80
C LEU A 169 -20.03 -2.05 9.08
N VAL A 170 -19.67 -0.76 8.99
CA VAL A 170 -19.33 0.07 10.15
C VAL A 170 -20.53 0.25 11.07
N ALA A 171 -21.70 0.61 10.53
CA ALA A 171 -22.91 0.82 11.30
C ALA A 171 -23.35 -0.48 12.01
N THR A 172 -23.41 -1.60 11.27
CA THR A 172 -23.77 -2.89 11.86
C THR A 172 -22.75 -3.35 12.90
N GLY A 173 -21.45 -3.15 12.66
CA GLY A 173 -20.39 -3.45 13.62
C GLY A 173 -20.53 -2.64 14.92
N LEU A 174 -20.74 -1.32 14.82
CA LEU A 174 -20.91 -0.43 15.96
C LEU A 174 -22.18 -0.78 16.75
N THR A 175 -23.30 -1.04 16.05
CA THR A 175 -24.56 -1.44 16.71
C THR A 175 -24.39 -2.73 17.50
N VAL A 176 -23.76 -3.76 16.90
CA VAL A 176 -23.53 -5.05 17.58
C VAL A 176 -22.58 -4.88 18.77
N PHE A 177 -21.52 -4.08 18.64
CA PHE A 177 -20.58 -3.83 19.73
C PHE A 177 -21.24 -3.10 20.91
N VAL A 178 -21.96 -2.01 20.64
CA VAL A 178 -22.68 -1.23 21.67
C VAL A 178 -23.78 -2.06 22.33
N ALA A 179 -24.53 -2.84 21.56
CA ALA A 179 -25.55 -3.73 22.10
C ALA A 179 -24.93 -4.81 23.00
N GLY A 180 -23.82 -5.42 22.59
CA GLY A 180 -23.07 -6.34 23.44
C GLY A 180 -22.61 -5.67 24.75
N PHE A 181 -22.05 -4.46 24.67
CA PHE A 181 -21.56 -3.74 25.84
C PHE A 181 -22.70 -3.38 26.80
N ALA A 182 -23.87 -3.03 26.27
CA ALA A 182 -25.06 -2.81 27.06
C ALA A 182 -25.52 -4.08 27.78
N ILE A 183 -25.54 -5.24 27.09
CA ILE A 183 -25.89 -6.53 27.69
C ILE A 183 -24.90 -6.91 28.79
N TRP A 184 -23.60 -6.69 28.57
CA TRP A 184 -22.55 -6.92 29.58
C TRP A 184 -22.76 -6.07 30.84
N ASN A 185 -23.07 -4.78 30.67
CA ASN A 185 -23.38 -3.89 31.81
C ASN A 185 -24.66 -4.32 32.55
N LEU A 186 -25.69 -4.73 31.82
CA LEU A 186 -26.92 -5.25 32.43
C LEU A 186 -26.65 -6.51 33.25
N ASP A 187 -25.80 -7.41 32.76
CA ASP A 187 -25.43 -8.64 33.47
C ASP A 187 -24.67 -8.34 34.77
N ASN A 188 -23.79 -7.33 34.75
CA ASN A 188 -23.06 -6.88 35.94
C ASN A 188 -23.97 -6.19 36.98
N ILE A 189 -24.83 -5.25 36.54
CA ILE A 189 -25.69 -4.45 37.44
C ILE A 189 -26.82 -5.32 38.03
N PHE A 190 -27.46 -6.16 37.22
CA PHE A 190 -28.62 -6.96 37.60
C PHE A 190 -28.29 -8.43 37.89
N CYS A 191 -27.02 -8.74 38.19
CA CYS A 191 -26.53 -10.11 38.41
C CYS A 191 -27.40 -10.90 39.41
N ASN A 192 -27.80 -10.29 40.53
CA ASN A 192 -28.61 -10.94 41.56
C ASN A 192 -30.05 -11.26 41.10
N GLN A 193 -30.61 -10.44 40.21
CA GLN A 193 -31.94 -10.64 39.62
C GLN A 193 -31.86 -11.73 38.53
N LEU A 194 -30.88 -11.64 37.63
CA LEU A 194 -30.66 -12.60 36.55
C LEU A 194 -30.36 -14.01 37.06
N ARG A 195 -29.55 -14.14 38.12
CA ARG A 195 -29.30 -15.44 38.80
C ARG A 195 -30.56 -16.03 39.43
N ARG A 196 -31.52 -15.21 39.89
CA ARG A 196 -32.81 -15.70 40.40
C ARG A 196 -33.72 -16.15 39.26
N TRP A 197 -33.76 -15.40 38.15
CA TRP A 197 -34.54 -15.77 36.98
C TRP A 197 -34.02 -17.05 36.30
N ARG A 198 -32.70 -17.21 36.17
CA ARG A 198 -32.08 -18.46 35.68
C ARG A 198 -32.50 -19.67 36.50
N ARG A 199 -32.45 -19.56 37.84
CA ARG A 199 -32.88 -20.63 38.75
C ARG A 199 -34.37 -20.98 38.62
N ARG A 200 -35.23 -20.02 38.23
CA ARG A 200 -36.66 -20.26 38.01
C ARG A 200 -36.97 -20.87 36.64
N MET A 201 -36.23 -20.50 35.61
CA MET A 201 -36.47 -20.99 34.25
C MET A 201 -35.87 -22.38 33.98
N GLY A 202 -34.75 -22.71 34.62
CA GLY A 202 -34.08 -23.99 34.42
C GLY A 202 -33.44 -24.14 33.03
N LEU A 203 -32.70 -25.22 32.82
CA LEU A 203 -32.07 -25.52 31.53
C LEU A 203 -33.10 -26.15 30.57
N PRO A 204 -33.03 -25.87 29.26
CA PRO A 204 -31.98 -25.11 28.56
C PRO A 204 -32.20 -23.58 28.55
N TRP A 205 -33.39 -23.09 28.88
CA TRP A 205 -33.77 -21.68 28.69
C TRP A 205 -33.00 -20.68 29.56
N ALA A 206 -32.41 -21.12 30.68
CA ALA A 206 -31.54 -20.31 31.50
C ALA A 206 -30.29 -19.79 30.76
N VAL A 207 -29.83 -20.47 29.71
CA VAL A 207 -28.67 -20.07 28.89
C VAL A 207 -28.93 -18.72 28.19
N LEU A 208 -30.18 -18.40 27.86
CA LEU A 208 -30.53 -17.14 27.21
C LEU A 208 -30.25 -15.91 28.10
N LEU A 209 -30.19 -16.09 29.42
CA LEU A 209 -29.90 -15.02 30.37
C LEU A 209 -28.41 -14.86 30.70
N GLU A 210 -27.52 -15.62 30.06
CA GLU A 210 -26.07 -15.46 30.24
C GLU A 210 -25.58 -14.25 29.42
N GLY A 211 -25.82 -13.04 29.93
CA GLY A 211 -25.50 -11.79 29.23
C GLY A 211 -24.02 -11.68 28.85
N HIS A 212 -23.12 -12.09 29.75
CA HIS A 212 -21.68 -12.14 29.49
C HIS A 212 -21.30 -13.10 28.34
N ALA A 213 -22.04 -14.20 28.13
CA ALA A 213 -21.82 -15.09 27.00
C ALA A 213 -22.23 -14.46 25.66
N TRP A 214 -23.33 -13.70 25.66
CA TRP A 214 -23.76 -12.93 24.49
C TRP A 214 -22.77 -11.83 24.13
N TRP A 215 -22.18 -11.16 25.12
CA TRP A 215 -21.09 -10.21 24.92
C TRP A 215 -19.94 -10.81 24.10
N HIS A 216 -19.44 -11.99 24.52
CA HIS A 216 -18.35 -12.68 23.80
C HIS A 216 -18.70 -13.04 22.37
N LEU A 217 -19.94 -13.53 22.13
CA LEU A 217 -20.39 -13.86 20.78
C LEU A 217 -20.46 -12.61 19.89
N MET A 218 -21.01 -11.52 20.42
CA MET A 218 -21.20 -10.26 19.68
C MET A 218 -19.87 -9.57 19.38
N THR A 219 -18.95 -9.50 20.33
CA THR A 219 -17.62 -8.92 20.12
C THR A 219 -16.77 -9.76 19.17
N GLY A 220 -16.85 -11.10 19.26
CA GLY A 220 -16.19 -12.01 18.31
C GLY A 220 -16.69 -11.85 16.86
N LEU A 221 -18.01 -11.66 16.67
CA LEU A 221 -18.59 -11.38 15.35
C LEU A 221 -18.13 -10.03 14.78
N VAL A 222 -18.01 -9.00 15.62
CA VAL A 222 -17.51 -7.68 15.24
C VAL A 222 -16.04 -7.75 14.85
N ALA A 223 -15.21 -8.46 15.61
CA ALA A 223 -13.78 -8.65 15.31
C ALA A 223 -13.56 -9.26 13.91
N LYS A 224 -14.29 -10.33 13.58
CA LYS A 224 -14.23 -10.96 12.25
C LYS A 224 -14.59 -10.00 11.11
N LYS A 225 -15.67 -9.24 11.25
CA LYS A 225 -16.11 -8.26 10.24
C LYS A 225 -15.17 -7.06 10.12
N SER A 226 -14.63 -6.59 11.24
CA SER A 226 -13.70 -5.46 11.31
C SER A 226 -12.39 -5.78 10.60
N ASN A 227 -11.86 -7.00 10.78
CA ASN A 227 -10.67 -7.46 10.06
C ASN A 227 -10.90 -7.52 8.55
N ALA A 228 -12.02 -8.09 8.10
CA ALA A 228 -12.35 -8.13 6.67
C ALA A 228 -12.48 -6.74 6.04
N SER A 229 -13.07 -5.79 6.77
CA SER A 229 -13.22 -4.39 6.32
C SER A 229 -11.88 -3.65 6.32
N SER A 230 -11.05 -3.87 7.33
CA SER A 230 -9.71 -3.27 7.43
C SER A 230 -8.78 -3.82 6.36
N LEU A 231 -8.88 -5.13 6.04
CA LEU A 231 -8.24 -5.73 4.88
C LEU A 231 -8.70 -5.05 3.61
N ALA A 232 -10.01 -4.90 3.38
CA ALA A 232 -10.53 -4.27 2.16
C ALA A 232 -10.14 -2.79 2.03
N ILE A 233 -9.92 -2.08 3.15
CA ILE A 233 -9.45 -0.68 3.16
C ILE A 233 -7.94 -0.60 2.92
N MET A 234 -7.17 -1.52 3.49
CA MET A 234 -5.70 -1.57 3.41
C MET A 234 -5.15 -2.44 2.28
N SER A 235 -6.00 -3.14 1.55
CA SER A 235 -5.75 -3.75 0.23
C SER A 235 -6.09 -2.79 -0.91
N ILE A 236 -6.54 -1.57 -0.58
CA ILE A 236 -6.50 -0.40 -1.47
C ILE A 236 -5.14 0.33 -1.31
N PRO A 237 -4.01 -0.35 -1.57
CA PRO A 237 -2.84 0.30 -2.12
C PRO A 237 -2.46 -0.48 -3.38
N ASN A 238 -2.34 0.11 -4.56
CA ASN A 238 -2.36 1.52 -4.89
C ASN A 238 -2.41 1.56 -6.42
N GLU A 239 -3.58 1.38 -7.05
CA GLU A 239 -3.64 1.45 -8.52
C GLU A 239 -3.21 2.83 -8.99
N ALA A 240 -3.43 3.88 -8.19
CA ALA A 240 -2.89 5.21 -8.41
C ALA A 240 -1.35 5.25 -8.33
N LEU A 241 -0.71 4.69 -7.29
CA LEU A 241 0.76 4.65 -7.22
C LEU A 241 1.39 3.65 -8.19
N HIS A 242 0.76 2.52 -8.50
CA HIS A 242 1.23 1.59 -9.52
C HIS A 242 1.07 2.18 -10.92
N LYS A 243 0.00 2.93 -11.18
CA LYS A 243 -0.19 3.68 -12.42
C LYS A 243 0.81 4.83 -12.50
N LEU A 244 1.00 5.60 -11.43
CA LEU A 244 1.98 6.68 -11.34
C LEU A 244 3.41 6.14 -11.51
N ALA A 245 3.75 5.04 -10.84
CA ALA A 245 5.04 4.37 -10.97
C ALA A 245 5.25 3.86 -12.39
N ARG A 246 4.25 3.19 -12.99
CA ARG A 246 4.32 2.75 -14.40
C ARG A 246 4.47 3.92 -15.37
N GLU A 247 3.79 5.04 -15.12
CA GLU A 247 3.87 6.23 -15.96
C GLU A 247 5.24 6.91 -15.84
N ILE A 248 5.80 7.00 -14.62
CA ILE A 248 7.16 7.53 -14.39
C ILE A 248 8.23 6.61 -14.99
N GLU A 249 8.08 5.28 -14.87
CA GLU A 249 8.99 4.31 -15.50
C GLU A 249 8.94 4.39 -17.03
N ALA A 250 7.74 4.48 -17.61
CA ALA A 250 7.56 4.65 -19.05
C ALA A 250 8.20 5.96 -19.54
N GLN A 251 7.99 7.06 -18.82
CA GLN A 251 8.59 8.35 -19.14
C GLN A 251 10.12 8.31 -19.03
N ALA A 252 10.67 7.64 -18.01
CA ALA A 252 12.10 7.47 -17.82
C ALA A 252 12.74 6.64 -18.94
N ALA A 253 12.07 5.57 -19.39
CA ALA A 253 12.53 4.71 -20.49
C ALA A 253 12.55 5.47 -21.82
N VAL A 254 11.50 6.24 -22.11
CA VAL A 254 11.42 7.08 -23.33
C VAL A 254 12.51 8.15 -23.31
N ALA A 255 12.73 8.82 -22.18
CA ALA A 255 13.79 9.81 -22.04
C ALA A 255 15.18 9.19 -22.29
N GLN A 256 15.45 8.00 -21.73
CA GLN A 256 16.70 7.25 -21.91
C GLN A 256 16.96 6.95 -23.40
N GLN A 257 15.94 6.49 -24.14
CA GLN A 257 16.06 6.21 -25.57
C GLN A 257 16.37 7.47 -26.38
N GLN A 258 15.69 8.59 -26.06
CA GLN A 258 15.91 9.86 -26.75
C GLN A 258 17.30 10.45 -26.46
N ILE A 259 17.84 10.27 -25.25
CA ILE A 259 19.23 10.67 -24.91
C ILE A 259 20.22 9.93 -25.82
N GLY A 260 20.05 8.62 -26.03
CA GLY A 260 20.92 7.83 -26.90
C GLY A 260 20.93 8.34 -28.35
N LEU A 261 19.76 8.67 -28.91
CA LEU A 261 19.63 9.24 -30.24
C LEU A 261 20.27 10.64 -30.33
N ALA A 262 20.00 11.51 -29.35
CA ALA A 262 20.54 12.87 -29.31
C ALA A 262 22.07 12.88 -29.21
N ARG A 263 22.66 12.00 -28.38
CA ARG A 263 24.13 11.84 -28.28
C ARG A 263 24.74 11.44 -29.62
N THR A 264 24.13 10.47 -30.30
CA THR A 264 24.61 9.99 -31.61
C THR A 264 24.57 11.11 -32.66
N GLN A 265 23.47 11.88 -32.72
CA GLN A 265 23.35 13.02 -33.62
C GLN A 265 24.37 14.13 -33.30
N MET A 266 24.57 14.42 -32.01
CA MET A 266 25.54 15.42 -31.56
C MET A 266 26.96 15.03 -31.96
N THR A 267 27.37 13.77 -31.76
CA THR A 267 28.70 13.29 -32.17
C THR A 267 28.89 13.38 -33.70
N SER A 268 27.86 13.08 -34.49
CA SER A 268 27.90 13.26 -35.94
C SER A 268 28.11 14.72 -36.33
N LYS A 269 27.35 15.64 -35.74
CA LYS A 269 27.44 17.08 -36.03
C LYS A 269 28.73 17.71 -35.56
N GLN A 270 29.25 17.31 -34.39
CA GLN A 270 30.56 17.73 -33.91
C GLN A 270 31.70 17.26 -34.83
N ARG A 271 31.58 16.05 -35.42
CA ARG A 271 32.54 15.55 -36.41
C ARG A 271 32.52 16.40 -37.69
N GLU A 272 31.33 16.72 -38.21
CA GLU A 272 31.16 17.62 -39.36
C GLU A 272 31.76 18.99 -39.09
N GLN A 273 31.45 19.58 -37.92
CA GLN A 273 31.97 20.89 -37.51
C GLN A 273 33.50 20.89 -37.44
N ARG A 274 34.10 19.83 -36.88
CA ARG A 274 35.56 19.70 -36.79
C ARG A 274 36.20 19.58 -38.17
N LEU A 275 35.58 18.84 -39.09
CA LEU A 275 36.07 18.71 -40.46
C LEU A 275 36.07 20.07 -41.17
N VAL A 276 34.96 20.81 -41.13
CA VAL A 276 34.85 22.13 -41.77
C VAL A 276 35.84 23.13 -41.17
N ARG A 277 36.00 23.14 -39.83
CA ARG A 277 37.01 23.98 -39.17
C ARG A 277 38.43 23.67 -39.62
N LEU A 278 38.78 22.39 -39.75
CA LEU A 278 40.09 21.99 -40.26
C LEU A 278 40.27 22.41 -41.71
N THR A 279 39.23 22.28 -42.56
CA THR A 279 39.28 22.77 -43.94
C THR A 279 39.50 24.28 -43.99
N LEU A 280 38.82 25.05 -43.14
CA LEU A 280 39.05 26.50 -43.03
C LEU A 280 40.49 26.84 -42.60
N SER A 281 41.06 26.09 -41.65
CA SER A 281 42.46 26.33 -41.23
C SER A 281 43.47 26.02 -42.34
N GLU A 282 43.23 24.99 -43.15
CA GLU A 282 44.08 24.67 -44.31
C GLU A 282 43.96 25.75 -45.39
N LEU A 283 42.73 26.23 -45.67
CA LEU A 283 42.49 27.30 -46.66
C LEU A 283 43.06 28.66 -46.24
N ALA A 284 43.24 28.90 -44.94
CA ALA A 284 43.85 30.14 -44.43
C ALA A 284 45.34 30.25 -44.75
N GLY A 285 46.02 29.12 -45.00
CA GLY A 285 47.44 29.08 -45.39
C GLY A 285 47.70 29.36 -46.88
N LEU A 286 46.65 29.47 -47.70
CA LEU A 286 46.76 29.69 -49.14
C LEU A 286 46.69 31.18 -49.50
N PRO A 287 47.41 31.63 -50.54
CA PRO A 287 47.31 32.98 -51.07
C PRO A 287 45.94 33.23 -51.73
N ASP A 288 45.50 34.49 -51.74
CA ASP A 288 44.12 34.85 -52.13
C ASP A 288 43.79 34.63 -53.62
N ASP A 289 44.80 34.46 -54.46
CA ASP A 289 44.71 34.18 -55.90
C ASP A 289 44.77 32.66 -56.23
N ALA A 290 44.86 31.80 -55.21
CA ALA A 290 44.94 30.36 -55.41
C ALA A 290 43.66 29.78 -56.07
N VAL A 291 43.85 28.97 -57.11
CA VAL A 291 42.77 28.24 -57.77
C VAL A 291 42.32 27.08 -56.88
N VAL A 292 41.10 27.16 -56.34
CA VAL A 292 40.49 26.09 -55.54
C VAL A 292 39.30 25.47 -56.25
N TYR A 293 39.03 24.22 -55.91
CA TYR A 293 37.93 23.45 -56.46
C TYR A 293 37.02 22.93 -55.34
N GLU A 294 35.71 23.10 -55.51
CA GLU A 294 34.69 22.57 -54.60
C GLU A 294 34.13 21.25 -55.15
N GLY A 295 33.99 20.24 -54.30
CA GLY A 295 33.36 18.97 -54.65
C GLY A 295 31.84 19.09 -54.76
N VAL A 296 31.29 18.80 -55.94
CA VAL A 296 29.85 18.71 -56.20
C VAL A 296 29.53 17.28 -56.65
N GLY A 297 29.17 16.42 -55.68
CA GLY A 297 28.96 14.99 -55.92
C GLY A 297 30.26 14.27 -56.28
N LYS A 298 30.39 13.83 -57.54
CA LYS A 298 31.61 13.18 -58.08
C LYS A 298 32.49 14.10 -58.91
N MET A 299 32.11 15.37 -59.08
CA MET A 299 32.83 16.35 -59.89
C MET A 299 33.41 17.46 -59.00
N PHE A 300 34.40 18.16 -59.52
CA PHE A 300 35.03 19.31 -58.85
C PHE A 300 34.83 20.55 -59.72
N SER A 301 34.22 21.60 -59.16
CA SER A 301 34.00 22.88 -59.84
C SER A 301 34.98 23.92 -59.31
N SER A 302 35.60 24.69 -60.20
CA SER A 302 36.45 25.82 -59.78
C SER A 302 35.58 26.90 -59.14
N VAL A 303 36.00 27.41 -57.98
CA VAL A 303 35.30 28.47 -57.24
C VAL A 303 36.34 29.46 -56.71
N PRO A 304 36.09 30.79 -56.74
CA PRO A 304 36.98 31.75 -56.11
C PRO A 304 37.14 31.50 -54.61
N LEU A 305 38.37 31.57 -54.10
CA LEU A 305 38.70 31.31 -52.69
C LEU A 305 37.85 32.14 -51.69
N PRO A 306 37.57 33.44 -51.90
CA PRO A 306 36.73 34.21 -50.98
C PRO A 306 35.31 33.66 -50.85
N ASN A 307 34.72 33.19 -51.96
CA ASN A 307 33.37 32.64 -51.96
C ASN A 307 33.32 31.30 -51.22
N LEU A 308 34.35 30.46 -51.36
CA LEU A 308 34.47 29.20 -50.64
C LEU A 308 34.66 29.42 -49.13
N ARG A 309 35.53 30.35 -48.73
CA ARG A 309 35.74 30.72 -47.32
C ARG A 309 34.43 31.20 -46.69
N HIS A 310 33.72 32.14 -47.32
CA HIS A 310 32.44 32.65 -46.81
C HIS A 310 31.38 31.54 -46.67
N LYS A 311 31.32 30.60 -47.63
CA LYS A 311 30.40 29.46 -47.57
C LYS A 311 30.72 28.52 -46.39
N LEU A 312 31.99 28.18 -46.19
CA LEU A 312 32.42 27.31 -45.09
C LEU A 312 32.26 27.99 -43.72
N GLU A 313 32.47 29.30 -43.63
CA GLU A 313 32.18 30.09 -42.42
C GLU A 313 30.68 30.09 -42.08
N GLY A 314 29.82 30.24 -43.08
CA GLY A 314 28.36 30.08 -42.93
C GLY A 314 28.00 28.69 -42.41
N GLN A 315 28.51 27.63 -43.04
CA GLN A 315 28.30 26.25 -42.60
C GLN A 315 28.81 25.99 -41.17
N THR A 316 29.91 26.62 -40.77
CA THR A 316 30.44 26.51 -39.40
C THR A 316 29.47 27.10 -38.38
N LYS A 317 28.90 28.27 -38.67
CA LYS A 317 27.91 28.93 -37.80
C LYS A 317 26.61 28.13 -37.70
N ASP A 318 26.14 27.57 -38.81
CA ASP A 318 24.93 26.74 -38.85
C ASP A 318 25.12 25.46 -38.01
N LEU A 319 26.25 24.76 -38.21
CA LEU A 319 26.58 23.57 -37.42
C LEU A 319 26.76 23.88 -35.93
N GLU A 320 27.34 25.03 -35.58
CA GLU A 320 27.45 25.47 -34.18
C GLU A 320 26.07 25.74 -33.56
N SER A 321 25.16 26.38 -34.29
CA SER A 321 23.76 26.57 -33.86
C SER A 321 23.07 25.23 -33.60
N ASP A 322 23.22 24.26 -34.50
CA ASP A 322 22.59 22.94 -34.39
C ASP A 322 23.16 22.11 -33.23
N VAL A 323 24.48 22.14 -33.03
CA VAL A 323 25.11 21.51 -31.86
C VAL A 323 24.57 22.12 -30.56
N ASN A 324 24.43 23.45 -30.48
CA ASN A 324 23.89 24.11 -29.30
C ASN A 324 22.43 23.72 -29.03
N LYS A 325 21.57 23.66 -30.06
CA LYS A 325 20.18 23.19 -29.93
C LYS A 325 20.10 21.74 -29.45
N LEU A 326 20.92 20.85 -30.01
CA LEU A 326 21.00 19.45 -29.60
C LEU A 326 21.47 19.31 -28.15
N ASN A 327 22.45 20.13 -27.73
CA ASN A 327 22.97 20.12 -26.38
C ASN A 327 21.93 20.62 -25.35
N GLN A 328 21.16 21.66 -25.67
CA GLN A 328 20.03 22.10 -24.83
C GLN A 328 18.96 21.02 -24.69
N ARG A 329 18.62 20.35 -25.80
CA ARG A 329 17.66 19.23 -25.79
C ARG A 329 18.19 18.06 -24.95
N LEU A 330 19.48 17.75 -25.06
CA LEU A 330 20.12 16.69 -24.28
C LEU A 330 20.05 17.00 -22.78
N LEU A 331 20.40 18.22 -22.36
CA LEU A 331 20.33 18.65 -20.96
C LEU A 331 18.92 18.53 -20.38
N TYR A 332 17.91 18.93 -21.16
CA TYR A 332 16.50 18.78 -20.77
C TYR A 332 16.11 17.32 -20.55
N LEU A 333 16.49 16.44 -21.47
CA LEU A 333 16.20 15.00 -21.37
C LEU A 333 16.92 14.33 -20.20
N GLU A 334 18.19 14.69 -19.96
CA GLU A 334 18.97 14.17 -18.82
C GLU A 334 18.38 14.63 -17.48
N THR A 335 17.95 15.89 -17.38
CA THR A 335 17.27 16.42 -16.19
C THR A 335 15.93 15.70 -15.96
N THR A 336 15.16 15.48 -17.03
CA THR A 336 13.89 14.74 -16.96
C THR A 336 14.11 13.31 -16.46
N HIS A 337 15.08 12.59 -17.04
CA HIS A 337 15.41 11.23 -16.62
C HIS A 337 15.88 11.18 -15.15
N LYS A 338 16.72 12.13 -14.73
CA LYS A 338 17.20 12.24 -13.35
C LYS A 338 16.04 12.49 -12.37
N ASN A 339 15.16 13.44 -12.67
CA ASN A 339 13.99 13.74 -11.83
C ASN A 339 13.05 12.53 -11.73
N SER A 340 12.78 11.84 -12.84
CA SER A 340 11.97 10.61 -12.84
C SER A 340 12.59 9.52 -11.95
N ARG A 341 13.93 9.34 -11.99
CA ARG A 341 14.63 8.39 -11.11
C ARG A 341 14.57 8.80 -9.63
N GLU A 342 14.77 10.08 -9.33
CA GLU A 342 14.68 10.58 -7.95
C GLU A 342 13.27 10.41 -7.38
N HIS A 343 12.23 10.64 -8.19
CA HIS A 343 10.85 10.36 -7.79
C HIS A 343 10.63 8.88 -7.46
N ILE A 344 11.17 7.96 -8.28
CA ILE A 344 11.13 6.51 -8.00
C ILE A 344 11.86 6.19 -6.69
N GLU A 345 13.07 6.71 -6.50
CA GLU A 345 13.83 6.48 -5.26
C GLU A 345 13.13 7.04 -4.02
N GLN A 346 12.51 8.21 -4.10
CA GLN A 346 11.73 8.78 -3.00
C GLN A 346 10.50 7.92 -2.68
N MET A 347 9.81 7.40 -3.70
CA MET A 347 8.70 6.46 -3.50
C MET A 347 9.17 5.15 -2.84
N LEU A 348 10.38 4.67 -3.15
CA LEU A 348 10.95 3.46 -2.56
C LEU A 348 11.50 3.68 -1.15
N ARG A 349 12.11 4.84 -0.87
CA ARG A 349 12.65 5.21 0.46
C ARG A 349 11.57 5.67 1.44
N GLY A 350 10.40 6.08 0.94
CA GLY A 350 9.24 6.41 1.75
C GLY A 350 8.55 5.20 2.38
N ARG A 351 8.95 3.97 2.04
CA ARG A 351 8.43 2.71 2.60
C ARG A 351 9.16 2.26 3.87
#